data_AF-A0A919W0U9-F1
#
_entry.id   AF-A0A919W0U9-F1
#
_cell.length_a   1.000
_cell.length_b   1.000
_cell.length_c   1.000
_cell.angle_alpha   90.00
_cell.angle_beta   90.00
_cell.angle_gamma   90.00
#
_symmetry.space_group_name_H-M   'P 1'
#
loop_
_entity.id
_entity.type
_entity.pdbx_description
1 polymer ?
#
loop_
_entity_poly.entity_id
_entity_poly.type
_entity_poly.pdbx_seq_one_letter_code
_entity_poly.pdbx_strand_id
1 'polypeptide(L)'
;MENSTLPALTWSGATAVWHELPRSLAAGAATLLAAAPLAAALWSGAPRWVAAAAVLPLLLALTGVASFAAQISREDGPSPAALRRVDPVLALLLSVAGLALIAPWGVVPAAAVLIVGPYALAYGAVRGRRGPAALRGGVILAAYRPAWALTLTGLTIIATFAAAASAGVLALVAAPLLLTIACRQTTVLLSEIDARQSRPEPAAQTANVHQTANAYQAADTRRASMRAGAR
;
A
#
# COMPACT_ATOMS: atom_id res chain seq x y z
N MET A 1 4.39 -1.96 22.41
CA MET A 1 4.00 -1.66 21.01
C MET A 1 3.80 -0.17 20.93
N GLU A 2 4.87 0.55 20.59
CA GLU A 2 4.78 2.00 20.37
C GLU A 2 3.86 2.23 19.18
N ASN A 3 2.77 2.98 19.40
CA ASN A 3 1.99 3.53 18.30
C ASN A 3 2.94 4.38 17.47
N SER A 4 3.46 3.85 16.37
CA SER A 4 4.21 4.64 15.39
C SER A 4 3.23 5.68 14.86
N THR A 5 3.27 6.87 15.46
CA THR A 5 2.38 7.97 15.10
C THR A 5 2.68 8.35 13.65
N LEU A 6 1.64 8.67 12.87
CA LEU A 6 1.77 9.10 11.48
C LEU A 6 2.94 10.09 11.22
N PRO A 7 3.24 11.07 12.10
CA PRO A 7 4.38 11.97 11.94
C PRO A 7 5.75 11.26 11.90
N ALA A 8 5.94 10.21 12.70
CA ALA A 8 7.20 9.48 12.77
C ALA A 8 7.47 8.68 11.47
N LEU A 9 6.41 8.12 10.87
CA LEU A 9 6.52 7.41 9.59
C LEU A 9 6.82 8.37 8.44
N THR A 10 6.21 9.55 8.43
CA THR A 10 6.51 10.58 7.41
C THR A 10 7.92 11.12 7.55
N TRP A 11 8.38 11.36 8.79
CA TRP A 11 9.73 11.88 9.04
C TRP A 11 10.81 10.87 8.66
N SER A 12 10.68 9.61 9.10
CA SER A 12 11.64 8.56 8.77
C SER A 12 11.67 8.22 7.27
N GLY A 13 10.53 8.33 6.58
CA GLY A 13 10.48 8.23 5.12
C GLY A 13 11.22 9.38 4.44
N ALA A 14 11.02 10.62 4.91
CA ALA A 14 11.71 11.78 4.36
C ALA A 14 13.23 11.69 4.57
N THR A 15 13.70 11.33 5.77
CA THR A 15 15.14 11.21 6.05
C THR A 15 15.82 10.12 5.22
N ALA A 16 15.14 8.99 4.98
CA ALA A 16 15.63 7.93 4.12
C ALA A 16 15.77 8.39 2.66
N VAL A 17 14.81 9.16 2.14
CA VAL A 17 14.87 9.75 0.81
C VAL A 17 16.00 10.78 0.71
N TRP A 18 16.21 11.59 1.75
CA TRP A 18 17.30 12.59 1.80
C TRP A 18 18.69 11.97 1.75
N HIS A 19 18.91 10.80 2.36
CA HIS A 19 20.19 10.09 2.26
C HIS A 19 20.46 9.57 0.84
N GLU A 20 19.41 9.25 0.10
CA GLU A 20 19.47 8.67 -1.25
C GLU A 20 19.01 9.67 -2.32
N LEU A 21 19.20 10.96 -2.06
CA LEU A 21 18.71 12.05 -2.89
C LEU A 21 19.10 11.96 -4.37
N PRO A 22 20.38 11.68 -4.76
CA PRO A 22 20.72 11.60 -6.18
C PRO A 22 19.99 10.45 -6.91
N ARG A 23 19.81 9.31 -6.25
CA ARG A 23 19.09 8.17 -6.82
C ARG A 23 17.58 8.42 -6.86
N SER A 24 17.05 9.09 -5.85
CA SER A 24 15.64 9.50 -5.78
C SER A 24 15.30 10.53 -6.87
N LEU A 25 16.20 11.48 -7.13
CA LEU A 25 16.06 12.44 -8.23
C LEU A 25 16.06 11.73 -9.60
N ALA A 26 16.89 10.71 -9.80
CA ALA A 26 16.88 9.93 -11.04
C ALA A 26 15.54 9.18 -11.24
N ALA A 27 14.99 8.59 -10.17
CA ALA A 27 13.67 7.96 -10.20
C ALA A 27 12.57 8.98 -10.51
N GLY A 28 12.61 10.16 -9.90
CA GLY A 28 11.70 11.28 -10.18
C GLY A 28 11.81 11.79 -11.61
N ALA A 29 13.03 11.96 -12.13
CA ALA A 29 13.26 12.39 -13.50
C ALA A 29 12.68 11.37 -14.50
N ALA A 30 12.83 10.07 -14.23
CA ALA A 30 12.20 9.03 -15.03
C ALA A 30 10.67 9.13 -15.03
N THR A 31 10.05 9.43 -13.88
CA THR A 31 8.58 9.64 -13.83
C THR A 31 8.14 10.89 -14.58
N LEU A 32 8.90 11.99 -14.52
CA LEU A 32 8.61 13.21 -15.28
C LEU A 32 8.74 13.00 -16.78
N LEU A 33 9.80 12.32 -17.24
CA LEU A 33 9.96 11.96 -18.65
C LEU A 33 8.82 11.05 -19.13
N ALA A 34 8.37 10.13 -18.28
CA ALA A 34 7.23 9.27 -18.58
C ALA A 34 5.88 10.02 -18.58
N ALA A 35 5.79 11.15 -17.87
CA ALA A 35 4.62 12.04 -17.88
C ALA A 35 4.57 12.99 -19.09
N ALA A 36 5.69 13.20 -19.79
CA ALA A 36 5.78 14.06 -20.96
C ALA A 36 4.73 13.75 -22.06
N PRO A 37 4.49 12.50 -22.49
CA PRO A 37 3.46 12.21 -23.49
C PRO A 37 2.05 12.58 -23.02
N LEU A 38 1.75 12.42 -21.73
CA LEU A 38 0.47 12.80 -21.15
C LEU A 38 0.31 14.33 -21.14
N ALA A 39 1.35 15.05 -20.71
CA ALA A 39 1.35 16.51 -20.72
C ALA A 39 1.20 17.07 -22.15
N ALA A 40 1.89 16.47 -23.12
CA ALA A 40 1.77 16.85 -24.54
C ALA A 40 0.36 16.58 -25.09
N ALA A 41 -0.24 15.44 -24.75
CA ALA A 41 -1.61 15.10 -25.16
C ALA A 41 -2.65 16.08 -24.56
N LEU A 42 -2.49 16.47 -23.29
CA LEU A 42 -3.37 17.43 -22.63
C LEU A 42 -3.19 18.85 -23.20
N TRP A 43 -1.95 19.28 -23.45
CA TRP A 43 -1.66 20.60 -24.01
C TRP A 43 -2.20 20.74 -25.44
N SER A 44 -1.96 19.74 -26.28
CA SER A 44 -2.42 19.74 -27.68
C SER A 44 -3.94 19.61 -27.85
N GLY A 45 -4.69 19.41 -26.75
CA GLY A 45 -6.13 19.15 -26.81
C GLY A 45 -6.43 17.85 -27.55
N ALA A 46 -5.51 16.88 -27.48
CA ALA A 46 -5.64 15.61 -28.19
C ALA A 46 -6.93 14.88 -27.80
N PRO A 47 -7.43 13.99 -28.68
CA PRO A 47 -8.57 13.16 -28.34
C PRO A 47 -8.36 12.44 -27.02
N ARG A 48 -9.43 12.38 -26.25
CA ARG A 48 -9.51 11.73 -24.92
C ARG A 48 -8.87 10.34 -24.86
N TRP A 49 -8.98 9.53 -25.92
CA TRP A 49 -8.37 8.21 -26.00
C TRP A 49 -6.82 8.26 -26.14
N VAL A 50 -6.27 9.31 -26.75
CA VAL A 50 -4.83 9.55 -26.84
C VAL A 50 -4.27 9.90 -25.47
N ALA A 51 -4.94 10.80 -24.75
CA ALA A 51 -4.55 11.17 -23.38
C ALA A 51 -4.58 9.93 -22.46
N ALA A 52 -5.60 9.10 -22.58
CA ALA A 52 -5.71 7.81 -21.90
C ALA A 52 -4.53 6.86 -22.16
N ALA A 53 -4.17 6.65 -23.43
CA ALA A 53 -3.03 5.81 -23.80
C ALA A 53 -1.71 6.39 -23.27
N ALA A 54 -1.59 7.71 -23.24
CA ALA A 54 -0.42 8.42 -22.73
C ALA A 54 -0.23 8.31 -21.20
N VAL A 55 -1.23 7.82 -20.44
CA VAL A 55 -1.08 7.51 -19.01
C VAL A 55 -0.26 6.23 -18.78
N LEU A 56 -0.25 5.32 -19.75
CA LEU A 56 0.45 4.03 -19.63
C LEU A 56 1.96 4.15 -19.32
N PRO A 57 2.77 4.96 -20.04
CA PRO A 57 4.20 5.12 -19.72
C PRO A 57 4.41 5.65 -18.29
N LEU A 58 3.58 6.58 -17.84
CA LEU A 58 3.64 7.11 -16.47
C LEU A 58 3.37 6.01 -15.43
N LEU A 59 2.32 5.20 -15.62
CA LEU A 59 2.00 4.11 -14.71
C LEU A 59 3.08 3.02 -14.69
N LEU A 60 3.66 2.70 -15.84
CA LEU A 60 4.80 1.78 -15.93
C LEU A 60 5.99 2.32 -15.12
N ALA A 61 6.35 3.59 -15.29
CA ALA A 61 7.40 4.23 -14.51
C ALA A 61 7.11 4.16 -13.00
N LEU A 62 5.87 4.44 -12.58
CA LEU A 62 5.45 4.37 -11.18
C LEU A 62 5.60 2.96 -10.56
N THR A 63 5.39 1.89 -11.32
CA THR A 63 5.64 0.51 -10.82
C THR A 63 7.12 0.24 -10.56
N GLY A 64 8.00 0.77 -11.41
CA GLY A 64 9.45 0.71 -11.21
C GLY A 64 9.91 1.56 -10.03
N VAL A 65 9.37 2.77 -9.88
CA VAL A 65 9.65 3.64 -8.72
C VAL A 65 9.11 3.02 -7.43
N ALA A 66 7.97 2.34 -7.45
CA ALA A 66 7.46 1.63 -6.29
C ALA A 66 8.41 0.51 -5.84
N SER A 67 8.99 -0.25 -6.79
CA SER A 67 10.01 -1.25 -6.49
C SER A 67 11.27 -0.66 -5.87
N PHE A 68 11.71 0.52 -6.35
CA PHE A 68 12.83 1.26 -5.78
C PHE A 68 12.51 1.80 -4.37
N ALA A 69 11.32 2.39 -4.19
CA ALA A 69 10.84 2.90 -2.91
C ALA A 69 10.70 1.78 -1.85
N ALA A 70 10.32 0.57 -2.25
CA ALA A 70 10.27 -0.58 -1.37
C ALA A 70 11.67 -0.98 -0.84
N GLN A 71 12.73 -0.86 -1.64
CA GLN A 71 14.11 -1.09 -1.17
C GLN A 71 14.52 -0.04 -0.15
N ILE A 72 14.27 1.24 -0.44
CA ILE A 72 14.52 2.34 0.53
C ILE A 72 13.76 2.11 1.84
N SER A 73 12.52 1.64 1.77
CA SER A 73 11.70 1.39 2.96
C SER A 73 12.25 0.27 3.86
N ARG A 74 13.08 -0.62 3.31
CA ARG A 74 13.71 -1.74 4.01
C ARG A 74 15.13 -1.46 4.47
N GLU A 75 15.68 -0.31 4.07
CA GLU A 75 17.09 0.02 4.27
C GLU A 75 18.03 -0.95 3.52
N ASP A 76 17.47 -1.73 2.59
CA ASP A 76 18.21 -2.53 1.60
C ASP A 76 18.75 -1.54 0.56
N GLY A 77 20.06 -1.25 0.58
CA GLY A 77 20.70 -0.24 -0.27
C GLY A 77 20.12 -0.17 -1.69
N PRO A 78 19.54 0.98 -2.10
CA PRO A 78 18.68 1.02 -3.26
C PRO A 78 19.47 0.87 -4.57
N SER A 79 19.12 -0.17 -5.33
CA SER A 79 19.76 -0.44 -6.61
C SER A 79 18.98 0.22 -7.76
N PRO A 80 19.67 0.90 -8.71
CA PRO A 80 19.01 1.41 -9.92
C PRO A 80 18.42 0.28 -10.79
N ALA A 81 18.88 -0.97 -10.61
CA ALA A 81 18.27 -2.13 -11.26
C ALA A 81 16.81 -2.36 -10.82
N ALA A 82 16.42 -1.86 -9.65
CA ALA A 82 15.04 -1.93 -9.14
C ALA A 82 14.06 -1.14 -10.03
N LEU A 83 14.51 -0.04 -10.64
CA LEU A 83 13.69 0.77 -11.55
C LEU A 83 13.27 0.00 -12.81
N ARG A 84 14.03 -1.04 -13.18
CA ARG A 84 13.70 -1.93 -14.32
C ARG A 84 12.67 -2.99 -13.96
N ARG A 85 12.32 -3.17 -12.69
CA ARG A 85 11.28 -4.11 -12.23
C ARG A 85 9.90 -3.48 -12.39
N VAL A 86 9.49 -3.35 -13.64
CA VAL A 86 8.19 -2.80 -14.05
C VAL A 86 7.14 -3.92 -14.01
N ASP A 87 5.92 -3.57 -13.60
CA ASP A 87 4.76 -4.45 -13.65
C ASP A 87 3.77 -3.97 -14.72
N PRO A 88 3.86 -4.51 -15.95
CA PRO A 88 3.01 -4.07 -17.05
C PRO A 88 1.55 -4.44 -16.83
N VAL A 89 1.27 -5.54 -16.12
CA VAL A 89 -0.11 -5.99 -15.88
C VAL A 89 -0.79 -5.04 -14.91
N LEU A 90 -0.12 -4.68 -13.81
CA LEU A 90 -0.66 -3.71 -12.86
C LEU A 90 -0.82 -2.33 -13.50
N ALA A 91 0.17 -1.88 -14.28
CA ALA A 91 0.09 -0.61 -15.00
C ALA A 91 -1.08 -0.58 -15.98
N LEU A 92 -1.33 -1.68 -16.71
CA LEU A 92 -2.47 -1.79 -17.61
C LEU A 92 -3.80 -1.76 -16.85
N LEU A 93 -3.92 -2.50 -15.74
CA LEU A 93 -5.14 -2.51 -14.93
C LEU A 93 -5.46 -1.12 -14.35
N LEU A 94 -4.44 -0.42 -13.85
CA LEU A 94 -4.58 0.95 -13.35
C LEU A 94 -4.88 1.93 -14.50
N SER A 95 -4.32 1.71 -15.69
CA SER A 95 -4.58 2.53 -16.87
C SER A 95 -6.02 2.40 -17.33
N VAL A 96 -6.57 1.19 -17.40
CA VAL A 96 -7.98 0.95 -17.78
C VAL A 96 -8.93 1.57 -16.76
N ALA A 97 -8.63 1.43 -15.47
CA ALA A 97 -9.43 2.05 -14.42
C ALA A 97 -9.30 3.59 -14.41
N GLY A 98 -8.12 4.13 -14.77
CA GLY A 98 -7.91 5.55 -15.01
C GLY A 98 -8.61 6.05 -16.28
N LEU A 99 -8.70 5.25 -17.33
CA LEU A 99 -9.47 5.55 -18.54
C LEU A 99 -10.95 5.80 -18.24
N ALA A 100 -11.47 5.14 -17.20
CA ALA A 100 -12.82 5.37 -16.74
C ALA A 100 -13.05 6.83 -16.28
N LEU A 101 -12.02 7.58 -15.84
CA LEU A 101 -12.11 9.04 -15.54
C LEU A 101 -12.71 9.86 -16.67
N ILE A 102 -12.53 9.39 -17.90
CA ILE A 102 -12.87 10.10 -19.12
C ILE A 102 -14.32 9.81 -19.55
N ALA A 103 -14.92 8.77 -18.97
CA ALA A 103 -16.32 8.44 -19.15
C ALA A 103 -17.22 9.34 -18.27
N PRO A 104 -18.45 9.65 -18.69
CA PRO A 104 -19.38 10.48 -17.92
C PRO A 104 -19.75 9.89 -16.54
N TRP A 105 -19.53 8.59 -16.33
CA TRP A 105 -19.74 7.86 -15.07
C TRP A 105 -18.43 7.64 -14.29
N GLY A 106 -17.36 8.34 -14.69
CA GLY A 106 -15.97 8.03 -14.37
C GLY A 106 -15.49 8.36 -12.97
N VAL A 107 -16.29 9.08 -12.18
CA VAL A 107 -15.85 9.61 -10.87
C VAL A 107 -15.61 8.49 -9.85
N VAL A 108 -16.46 7.47 -9.84
CA VAL A 108 -16.32 6.33 -8.91
C VAL A 108 -15.07 5.50 -9.20
N PRO A 109 -14.83 5.01 -10.45
CA PRO A 109 -13.61 4.26 -10.75
C PRO A 109 -12.34 5.13 -10.60
N ALA A 110 -12.42 6.43 -10.87
CA ALA A 110 -11.35 7.37 -10.60
C ALA A 110 -10.95 7.42 -9.12
N ALA A 111 -11.94 7.60 -8.24
CA ALA A 111 -11.74 7.62 -6.81
C ALA A 111 -11.19 6.29 -6.32
N ALA A 112 -11.69 5.16 -6.85
CA ALA A 112 -11.18 3.84 -6.55
C ALA A 112 -9.69 3.71 -6.92
N VAL A 113 -9.27 4.18 -8.10
CA VAL A 113 -7.85 4.18 -8.51
C VAL A 113 -7.01 5.08 -7.61
N LEU A 114 -7.51 6.25 -7.24
CA LEU A 114 -6.77 7.19 -6.39
C LEU A 114 -6.56 6.67 -4.97
N ILE A 115 -7.53 5.91 -4.45
CA ILE A 115 -7.50 5.31 -3.11
C ILE A 115 -6.69 4.00 -3.11
N VAL A 116 -6.96 3.11 -4.08
CA VAL A 116 -6.37 1.75 -4.12
C VAL A 116 -5.01 1.73 -4.81
N GLY A 117 -4.78 2.59 -5.80
CA GLY A 117 -3.57 2.62 -6.63
C GLY A 117 -2.27 2.71 -5.82
N PRO A 118 -2.12 3.68 -4.90
CA PRO A 118 -0.93 3.79 -4.06
C PRO A 118 -0.66 2.53 -3.24
N TYR A 119 -1.70 1.89 -2.69
CA TYR A 119 -1.56 0.63 -1.95
C TYR A 119 -1.28 -0.57 -2.83
N ALA A 120 -1.88 -0.64 -4.03
CA ALA A 120 -1.60 -1.72 -4.97
C ALA A 120 -0.14 -1.70 -5.42
N LEU A 121 0.39 -0.49 -5.70
CA LEU A 121 1.80 -0.28 -6.03
C LEU A 121 2.72 -0.64 -4.85
N ALA A 122 2.42 -0.12 -3.65
CA ALA A 122 3.21 -0.38 -2.46
C ALA A 122 3.18 -1.87 -2.05
N TYR A 123 2.01 -2.51 -2.05
CA TYR A 123 1.86 -3.92 -1.72
C TYR A 123 2.56 -4.82 -2.75
N GLY A 124 2.40 -4.52 -4.05
CA GLY A 124 3.11 -5.24 -5.11
C GLY A 124 4.63 -5.16 -4.94
N ALA A 125 5.15 -3.97 -4.66
CA ALA A 125 6.57 -3.73 -4.46
C ALA A 125 7.11 -4.39 -3.17
N VAL A 126 6.39 -4.27 -2.05
CA VAL A 126 6.78 -4.87 -0.76
C VAL A 126 6.67 -6.40 -0.82
N ARG A 127 5.51 -6.98 -1.16
CA ARG A 127 5.39 -8.45 -1.16
C ARG A 127 5.94 -9.12 -2.44
N GLY A 128 6.51 -8.37 -3.38
CA GLY A 128 7.01 -8.90 -4.65
C GLY A 128 5.92 -9.51 -5.52
N ARG A 129 4.66 -9.07 -5.36
CA ARG A 129 3.48 -9.56 -6.09
C ARG A 129 3.24 -8.70 -7.32
N ARG A 130 2.69 -9.31 -8.38
CA ARG A 130 2.42 -8.62 -9.65
C ARG A 130 0.96 -8.72 -10.09
N GLY A 131 0.51 -7.78 -10.91
CA GLY A 131 -0.80 -7.74 -11.56
C GLY A 131 -1.98 -7.83 -10.59
N PRO A 132 -2.92 -8.77 -10.77
CA PRO A 132 -4.16 -8.82 -10.00
C PRO A 132 -3.94 -9.15 -8.52
N ALA A 133 -2.86 -9.88 -8.18
CA ALA A 133 -2.52 -10.16 -6.80
C ALA A 133 -2.11 -8.89 -6.03
N ALA A 134 -1.42 -7.97 -6.71
CA ALA A 134 -1.05 -6.68 -6.15
C ALA A 134 -2.28 -5.79 -5.92
N LEU A 135 -3.19 -5.76 -6.91
CA LEU A 135 -4.46 -5.04 -6.83
C LEU A 135 -5.34 -5.56 -5.67
N ARG A 136 -5.52 -6.88 -5.57
CA ARG A 136 -6.31 -7.49 -4.49
C ARG A 136 -5.75 -7.15 -3.12
N GLY A 137 -4.43 -7.22 -2.94
CA GLY A 137 -3.78 -6.81 -1.70
C GLY A 137 -3.99 -5.33 -1.39
N GLY A 138 -3.88 -4.46 -2.40
CA GLY A 138 -4.15 -3.03 -2.25
C GLY A 138 -5.58 -2.72 -1.80
N VAL A 139 -6.58 -3.39 -2.38
CA VAL A 139 -7.99 -3.25 -1.99
C VAL A 139 -8.21 -3.69 -0.55
N ILE A 140 -7.64 -4.84 -0.15
CA ILE A 140 -7.77 -5.35 1.22
C ILE A 140 -7.14 -4.37 2.22
N LEU A 141 -5.95 -3.83 1.92
CA LEU A 141 -5.29 -2.86 2.79
C LEU A 141 -6.06 -1.55 2.92
N ALA A 142 -6.58 -1.02 1.80
CA ALA A 142 -7.40 0.18 1.80
C ALA A 142 -8.69 -0.02 2.62
N ALA A 143 -9.32 -1.20 2.54
CA ALA A 143 -10.50 -1.54 3.33
C ALA A 143 -10.18 -1.74 4.82
N TYR A 144 -9.00 -2.27 5.15
CA TYR A 144 -8.59 -2.55 6.52
C TYR A 144 -8.29 -1.26 7.33
N ARG A 145 -7.72 -0.23 6.69
CA ARG A 145 -7.42 1.07 7.32
C ARG A 145 -7.80 2.23 6.38
N PRO A 146 -9.10 2.56 6.26
CA PRO A 146 -9.57 3.60 5.34
C PRO A 146 -9.01 4.98 5.68
N ALA A 147 -8.74 5.26 6.97
CA ALA A 147 -8.13 6.51 7.39
C ALA A 147 -6.75 6.74 6.74
N TRP A 148 -5.92 5.70 6.64
CA TRP A 148 -4.60 5.84 6.01
C TRP A 148 -4.71 6.00 4.49
N ALA A 149 -5.67 5.32 3.88
CA ALA A 149 -5.98 5.51 2.46
C ALA A 149 -6.36 6.96 2.15
N LEU A 150 -7.25 7.54 2.94
CA LEU A 150 -7.62 8.95 2.80
C LEU A 150 -6.43 9.89 3.02
N THR A 151 -5.53 9.60 3.98
CA THR A 151 -4.32 10.42 4.16
C THR A 151 -3.37 10.34 2.97
N LEU A 152 -3.14 9.16 2.39
CA LEU A 152 -2.32 9.02 1.18
C LEU A 152 -2.98 9.71 -0.02
N THR A 153 -4.30 9.62 -0.15
CA THR A 153 -5.06 10.36 -1.16
C THR A 153 -4.93 11.88 -0.96
N GLY A 154 -5.04 12.37 0.27
CA GLY A 154 -4.81 13.79 0.57
C GLY A 154 -3.39 14.23 0.24
N LEU A 155 -2.39 13.44 0.64
CA LEU A 155 -0.97 13.72 0.35
C LEU A 155 -0.66 13.69 -1.15
N THR A 156 -1.24 12.76 -1.91
CA THR A 156 -1.08 12.72 -3.37
C THR A 156 -1.71 13.95 -4.01
N ILE A 157 -2.90 14.39 -3.59
CA ILE A 157 -3.53 15.63 -4.09
C ILE A 157 -2.63 16.84 -3.79
N ILE A 158 -2.21 17.01 -2.53
CA ILE A 158 -1.33 18.12 -2.12
C ILE A 158 -0.02 18.11 -2.92
N ALA A 159 0.59 16.94 -3.09
CA ALA A 159 1.83 16.79 -3.85
C ALA A 159 1.64 17.10 -5.33
N THR A 160 0.52 16.69 -5.95
CA THR A 160 0.23 17.03 -7.35
C THR A 160 0.01 18.52 -7.53
N PHE A 161 -0.68 19.18 -6.60
CA PHE A 161 -0.84 20.63 -6.61
C PHE A 161 0.51 21.34 -6.45
N ALA A 162 1.33 20.90 -5.49
CA ALA A 162 2.66 21.46 -5.27
C ALA A 162 3.57 21.26 -6.49
N ALA A 163 3.52 20.09 -7.13
CA ALA A 163 4.24 19.81 -8.36
C ALA A 163 3.83 20.78 -9.48
N ALA A 164 2.53 20.98 -9.69
CA ALA A 164 2.01 21.94 -10.68
C ALA A 164 2.46 23.37 -10.37
N ALA A 165 2.37 23.81 -9.10
CA ALA A 165 2.79 25.14 -8.67
C ALA A 165 4.30 25.38 -8.83
N SER A 166 5.12 24.34 -8.64
CA SER A 166 6.60 24.41 -8.75
C SER A 166 7.15 24.24 -10.17
N ALA A 167 6.29 24.34 -11.21
CA ALA A 167 6.66 24.04 -12.59
C ALA A 167 7.30 22.63 -12.76
N GLY A 168 6.86 21.66 -11.96
CA GLY A 168 7.33 20.28 -12.01
C GLY A 168 8.58 19.96 -11.18
N VAL A 169 9.27 20.93 -10.57
CA VAL A 169 10.49 20.66 -9.78
C VAL A 169 10.20 19.73 -8.61
N LEU A 170 9.11 19.97 -7.87
CA LEU A 170 8.72 19.11 -6.75
C LEU A 170 8.29 17.71 -7.21
N ALA A 171 7.91 17.52 -8.47
CA ALA A 171 7.56 16.19 -8.98
C ALA A 171 8.76 15.23 -8.94
N LEU A 172 10.00 15.75 -9.02
CA LEU A 172 11.23 14.96 -8.92
C LEU A 172 11.35 14.22 -7.59
N VAL A 173 10.78 14.77 -6.51
CA VAL A 173 10.91 14.20 -5.16
C VAL A 173 9.58 13.67 -4.64
N ALA A 174 8.46 14.26 -5.07
CA ALA A 174 7.13 13.91 -4.59
C ALA A 174 6.77 12.44 -4.85
N ALA A 175 6.96 11.94 -6.07
CA ALA A 175 6.61 10.56 -6.44
C ALA A 175 7.40 9.51 -5.63
N PRO A 176 8.75 9.55 -5.58
CA PRO A 176 9.51 8.58 -4.78
C PRO A 176 9.24 8.72 -3.28
N LEU A 177 9.02 9.94 -2.78
CA LEU A 177 8.72 10.18 -1.36
C LEU A 177 7.36 9.59 -0.95
N LEU A 178 6.31 9.87 -1.73
CA LEU A 178 4.97 9.33 -1.46
C LEU A 178 4.93 7.80 -1.53
N LEU A 179 5.62 7.21 -2.51
CA LEU A 179 5.72 5.76 -2.64
C LEU A 179 6.52 5.14 -1.48
N THR A 180 7.56 5.82 -1.00
CA THR A 180 8.34 5.35 0.17
C THR A 180 7.48 5.36 1.44
N ILE A 181 6.69 6.43 1.65
CA ILE A 181 5.73 6.50 2.76
C ILE A 181 4.69 5.39 2.63
N ALA A 182 4.11 5.19 1.44
CA ALA A 182 3.12 4.13 1.20
C ALA A 182 3.71 2.73 1.44
N CYS A 183 4.96 2.48 1.04
CA CYS A 183 5.66 1.22 1.31
C CYS A 183 5.87 1.00 2.81
N ARG A 184 6.35 2.01 3.54
CA ARG A 184 6.52 1.92 5.01
C ARG A 184 5.19 1.65 5.71
N GLN A 185 4.13 2.39 5.37
CA GLN A 185 2.79 2.15 5.91
C GLN A 185 2.31 0.72 5.60
N THR A 186 2.50 0.25 4.37
CA THR A 186 2.12 -1.10 3.97
C THR A 186 2.87 -2.17 4.77
N THR A 187 4.16 -1.99 5.02
CA THR A 187 4.95 -2.90 5.86
C THR A 187 4.43 -2.96 7.30
N VAL A 188 4.07 -1.82 7.89
CA VAL A 188 3.48 -1.76 9.24
C VAL A 188 2.10 -2.44 9.28
N LEU A 189 1.24 -2.24 8.27
CA LEU A 189 -0.05 -2.92 8.21
C LEU A 189 0.10 -4.44 8.08
N LEU A 190 1.06 -4.87 7.27
CA LEU A 190 1.31 -6.30 7.08
C LEU A 190 1.83 -6.96 8.35
N SER A 191 2.71 -6.30 9.11
CA SER A 191 3.18 -6.83 10.39
C SER A 191 2.06 -6.85 11.44
N GLU A 192 1.16 -5.87 11.46
CA GLU A 192 -0.05 -5.89 12.30
C GLU A 192 -0.97 -7.07 11.98
N ILE A 193 -1.20 -7.34 10.68
CA ILE A 193 -2.05 -8.44 10.22
C ILE A 193 -1.42 -9.79 10.58
N ASP A 194 -0.12 -9.95 10.30
CA ASP A 194 0.62 -11.19 10.58
C ASP A 194 0.66 -11.47 12.11
N ALA A 195 0.79 -10.43 12.95
CA ALA A 195 0.72 -10.53 14.42
C ALA A 195 -0.67 -10.93 14.94
N ARG A 196 -1.75 -10.56 14.24
CA ARG A 196 -3.11 -10.97 14.60
C ARG A 196 -3.41 -12.41 14.18
N GLN A 197 -2.91 -12.83 13.01
CA GLN A 197 -3.08 -14.20 12.51
C GLN A 197 -2.28 -15.23 13.31
N SER A 198 -1.11 -14.85 13.83
CA SER A 198 -0.29 -15.71 14.69
C SER A 198 -0.80 -15.80 16.12
N ARG A 199 -1.79 -14.99 16.52
CA ARG A 199 -2.46 -15.10 17.82
C ARG A 199 -3.56 -16.16 17.70
N PRO A 200 -3.39 -17.37 18.27
CA PRO A 200 -4.42 -18.39 18.19
C PRO A 200 -5.73 -17.83 18.76
N GLU A 201 -6.79 -18.00 18.00
CA GLU A 201 -8.15 -17.65 18.38
C GLU A 201 -8.48 -18.26 19.75
N PRO A 202 -9.16 -17.54 20.67
CA PRO A 202 -9.48 -18.04 22.00
C PRO A 202 -10.39 -19.28 22.00
N ALA A 203 -10.78 -19.84 20.86
CA ALA A 203 -11.47 -21.12 20.74
C ALA A 203 -10.69 -22.28 21.40
N ALA A 204 -9.35 -22.28 21.36
CA ALA A 204 -8.53 -23.24 22.12
C ALA A 204 -8.58 -22.99 23.64
N GLN A 205 -8.91 -21.76 24.05
CA GLN A 205 -9.10 -21.37 25.45
C GLN A 205 -10.53 -21.70 25.91
N THR A 206 -11.55 -21.58 25.06
CA THR A 206 -12.92 -22.03 25.35
C THR A 206 -13.00 -23.56 25.45
N ALA A 207 -12.28 -24.29 24.59
CA ALA A 207 -12.16 -25.74 24.69
C ALA A 207 -11.46 -26.18 25.98
N ASN A 208 -10.39 -25.48 26.40
CA ASN A 208 -9.73 -25.73 27.68
C ASN A 208 -10.59 -25.33 28.89
N VAL A 209 -11.39 -24.26 28.81
CA VAL A 209 -12.31 -23.84 29.86
C VAL A 209 -13.45 -24.85 30.02
N HIS A 210 -13.98 -25.42 28.93
CA HIS A 210 -14.97 -26.50 29.01
C HIS A 210 -14.36 -27.83 29.46
N GLN A 211 -13.12 -28.16 29.08
CA GLN A 211 -12.43 -29.35 29.60
C GLN A 211 -12.11 -29.24 31.09
N THR A 212 -11.66 -28.08 31.57
CA THR A 212 -11.42 -27.86 33.00
C THR A 212 -12.72 -27.86 33.81
N ALA A 213 -13.78 -27.23 33.31
CA ALA A 213 -15.10 -27.28 33.96
C ALA A 213 -15.63 -28.72 34.10
N ASN A 214 -15.50 -29.53 33.06
CA ASN A 214 -15.91 -30.95 33.09
C ASN A 214 -15.06 -31.78 34.07
N ALA A 215 -13.76 -31.49 34.18
CA ALA A 215 -12.86 -32.17 35.11
C ALA A 215 -13.20 -31.87 36.58
N TYR A 216 -13.56 -30.62 36.91
CA TYR A 216 -14.02 -30.25 38.25
C TYR A 216 -15.36 -30.92 38.60
N GLN A 217 -16.30 -30.97 37.66
CA GLN A 217 -17.61 -31.60 37.87
C GLN A 217 -17.52 -33.13 38.08
N ALA A 218 -16.56 -33.79 37.43
CA ALA A 218 -16.25 -35.21 37.64
C ALA A 218 -15.58 -35.48 39.01
N ALA A 219 -14.80 -34.53 39.53
CA ALA A 219 -14.16 -34.65 40.84
C ALA A 219 -15.18 -34.53 41.99
N ASP A 220 -16.15 -33.63 41.88
CA ASP A 220 -17.19 -33.44 42.90
C ASP A 220 -18.16 -34.61 42.98
N THR A 221 -18.54 -35.20 41.85
CA THR A 221 -19.40 -36.40 41.81
C THR A 221 -18.72 -37.63 42.43
N ARG A 222 -17.40 -37.80 42.25
CA ARG A 222 -16.63 -38.84 42.98
C ARG A 222 -16.58 -38.62 44.48
N ARG A 223 -16.43 -37.37 44.95
CA ARG A 223 -16.46 -37.08 46.39
C ARG A 223 -17.82 -37.31 47.01
N ALA A 224 -18.90 -37.00 46.30
CA ALA A 224 -20.27 -37.24 46.76
C ALA A 224 -20.58 -38.74 46.91
N SER A 225 -20.16 -39.56 45.94
CA SER A 225 -20.36 -41.02 45.99
C SER A 225 -19.56 -41.72 47.09
N MET A 226 -18.32 -41.28 47.37
CA MET A 226 -17.55 -41.83 48.50
C MET A 226 -18.16 -41.50 49.87
N ARG A 227 -18.82 -40.34 50.03
CA ARG A 227 -19.51 -39.99 51.29
C ARG A 227 -20.82 -40.75 51.50
N ALA A 228 -21.48 -41.17 50.42
CA ALA A 228 -22.73 -41.91 50.49
C ALA A 228 -22.54 -43.40 50.85
N GLY A 229 -21.40 -44.00 50.50
CA GLY A 229 -21.09 -45.41 50.78
C GLY A 229 -20.51 -45.70 52.17
N ALA A 230 -20.39 -44.71 53.06
CA ALA A 230 -19.83 -44.84 54.40
C ALA A 230 -20.89 -44.86 55.52
N ARG A 231 -22.16 -45.11 55.18
CA ARG A 231 -23.27 -45.31 56.13
C ARG A 231 -23.82 -46.71 55.94
#